data_AF-A0A4Y9J9L5-F1
#
_entry.id   AF-A0A4Y9J9L5-F1
#
_cell.length_a   1.000
_cell.length_b   1.000
_cell.length_c   1.000
_cell.angle_alpha   90.00
_cell.angle_beta   90.00
_cell.angle_gamma   90.00
#
_symmetry.space_group_name_H-M   'P 1'
#
loop_
_entity.id
_entity.type
_entity.pdbx_description
1 polymer ?
#
loop_
_entity_poly.entity_id
_entity_poly.type
_entity_poly.pdbx_seq_one_letter_code
_entity_poly.pdbx_strand_id
1 'polypeptide(L)'
;MKTKLQAFFSIAIGIALIFGSFYVYNDILLWEQEGGTRRLWIVLYVLYEIVGANAAFILFIPGGLLFFYNAYKLLSDKQEKHK
;
A
#
# COMPACT_ATOMS: atom_id res chain seq x y z
N MET A 1 4.89 -1.22 26.23
CA MET A 1 3.65 -0.92 25.48
C MET A 1 3.92 -0.28 24.11
N LYS A 2 4.76 0.76 24.03
CA LYS A 2 5.03 1.53 22.80
C LYS A 2 5.33 0.68 21.54
N THR A 3 6.19 -0.32 21.64
CA THR A 3 6.56 -1.21 20.51
C THR A 3 5.40 -2.07 19.97
N LYS A 4 4.54 -2.58 20.86
CA LYS A 4 3.38 -3.39 20.45
C LYS A 4 2.36 -2.53 19.72
N LEU A 5 2.14 -1.31 20.21
CA LEU A 5 1.25 -0.33 19.59
C LEU A 5 1.78 0.14 18.23
N GLN A 6 3.09 0.39 18.12
CA GLN A 6 3.72 0.74 16.84
C GLN A 6 3.63 -0.39 15.83
N ALA A 7 3.87 -1.64 16.23
CA ALA A 7 3.71 -2.80 15.35
C ALA A 7 2.26 -2.95 14.88
N PHE A 8 1.27 -2.73 15.76
CA PHE A 8 -0.14 -2.74 15.39
C PHE A 8 -0.47 -1.69 14.33
N PHE A 9 -0.02 -0.44 14.51
CA PHE A 9 -0.25 0.61 13.51
C PHE A 9 0.46 0.31 12.19
N SER A 10 1.68 -0.24 12.21
CA SER A 10 2.36 -0.66 10.98
C SER A 10 1.56 -1.74 10.25
N ILE A 11 1.01 -2.74 10.96
CA ILE A 11 0.14 -3.75 10.35
C ILE A 11 -1.12 -3.11 9.76
N ALA A 12 -1.77 -2.21 10.49
CA ALA A 12 -2.97 -1.52 10.04
C ALA A 12 -2.71 -0.68 8.77
N ILE A 13 -1.59 0.05 8.71
CA ILE A 13 -1.16 0.80 7.53
C ILE A 13 -0.85 -0.15 6.38
N GLY A 14 -0.17 -1.27 6.62
CA GLY A 14 0.11 -2.28 5.61
C GLY A 14 -1.17 -2.83 4.97
N ILE A 15 -2.16 -3.15 5.79
CA ILE A 15 -3.49 -3.59 5.34
C ILE A 15 -4.17 -2.48 4.53
N ALA A 16 -4.19 -1.25 5.04
CA ALA A 16 -4.81 -0.11 4.36
C ALA A 16 -4.19 0.16 2.98
N LEU A 17 -2.87 0.01 2.84
CA LEU A 17 -2.19 0.14 1.55
C LEU A 17 -2.57 -0.98 0.58
N ILE A 18 -2.65 -2.23 1.05
CA ILE A 18 -3.12 -3.34 0.21
C ILE A 18 -4.57 -3.12 -0.24
N PHE A 19 -5.50 -2.80 0.67
CA PHE A 19 -6.88 -2.51 0.30
C PHE A 19 -6.99 -1.29 -0.61
N GLY A 20 -6.21 -0.23 -0.33
CA GLY A 20 -6.09 0.95 -1.18
C GLY A 20 -5.65 0.59 -2.60
N SER A 21 -4.72 -0.37 -2.77
CA SER A 21 -4.30 -0.83 -4.09
C SER A 21 -5.46 -1.39 -4.92
N PHE A 22 -6.35 -2.19 -4.32
CA PHE A 22 -7.53 -2.73 -4.99
C PHE A 22 -8.54 -1.63 -5.30
N TYR A 23 -8.73 -0.69 -4.39
CA TYR A 23 -9.63 0.44 -4.61
C TYR A 23 -9.17 1.29 -5.80
N VAL A 24 -7.90 1.69 -5.81
CA VAL A 24 -7.30 2.50 -6.88
C VAL A 24 -7.26 1.72 -8.20
N TYR A 25 -6.99 0.42 -8.18
CA TYR A 25 -7.06 -0.42 -9.38
C TYR A 25 -8.45 -0.37 -10.02
N ASN A 26 -9.51 -0.57 -9.23
CA ASN A 26 -10.88 -0.51 -9.74
C ASN A 26 -11.25 0.90 -10.21
N ASP A 27 -10.79 1.95 -9.53
CA ASP A 27 -11.00 3.34 -9.93
C ASP A 27 -10.36 3.64 -11.29
N ILE A 28 -9.13 3.15 -11.53
CA ILE A 28 -8.47 3.28 -12.83
C ILE A 28 -9.23 2.50 -13.91
N LEU A 29 -9.70 1.28 -13.64
CA LEU A 29 -10.51 0.52 -14.61
C LEU A 29 -11.82 1.25 -14.96
N LEU A 30 -12.50 1.83 -13.97
CA LEU A 30 -13.69 2.64 -14.21
C LEU A 30 -13.37 3.87 -15.05
N TRP A 31 -12.24 4.52 -14.78
CA TRP A 31 -11.75 5.65 -15.57
C TRP A 31 -11.48 5.27 -17.03
N GLU A 32 -10.90 4.09 -17.29
CA GLU A 32 -10.73 3.54 -18.65
C GLU A 32 -12.08 3.34 -19.34
N GLN A 33 -13.06 2.78 -18.64
CA GLN A 33 -14.41 2.53 -19.17
C GLN A 33 -15.17 3.82 -19.47
N GLU A 34 -14.97 4.87 -18.66
CA GLU A 34 -15.55 6.22 -18.87
C GLU A 34 -14.83 7.03 -19.97
N GLY A 35 -13.88 6.42 -20.69
CA GLY A 35 -13.14 7.06 -21.78
C GLY A 35 -12.13 8.11 -21.30
N GLY A 36 -11.69 8.02 -20.05
CA GLY A 36 -10.68 8.91 -19.48
C GLY A 36 -11.15 10.33 -19.16
N THR A 37 -12.47 10.53 -19.03
CA THR A 37 -13.08 11.85 -18.86
C THR A 37 -12.88 12.46 -17.47
N ARG A 38 -12.66 11.64 -16.44
CA ARG A 38 -12.34 12.11 -15.07
C ARG A 38 -10.86 12.42 -14.90
N ARG A 39 -10.56 13.35 -13.99
CA ARG A 39 -9.18 13.73 -13.69
C ARG A 39 -8.53 12.74 -12.73
N LEU A 40 -7.59 11.93 -13.23
CA LEU A 40 -6.70 11.12 -12.39
C LEU A 40 -5.65 11.99 -11.69
N TRP A 41 -5.17 11.53 -10.54
CA TRP A 41 -4.00 12.12 -9.89
C TRP A 41 -2.76 11.96 -10.77
N ILE A 42 -1.89 12.97 -10.79
CA ILE A 42 -0.75 13.03 -11.72
C ILE A 42 0.19 11.82 -11.58
N VAL A 43 0.44 11.37 -10.34
CA VAL A 43 1.29 10.20 -10.07
C VAL A 43 0.65 8.91 -10.62
N LEU A 44 -0.67 8.76 -10.47
CA LEU A 44 -1.39 7.60 -10.98
C LEU A 44 -1.43 7.62 -12.51
N TYR A 45 -1.65 8.79 -13.12
CA TYR A 45 -1.65 8.95 -14.57
C TYR A 45 -0.30 8.61 -15.19
N VAL A 46 0.80 9.14 -14.64
CA VAL A 46 2.15 8.84 -15.14
C VAL A 46 2.48 7.36 -15.01
N LEU A 47 2.13 6.72 -13.89
CA LEU A 47 2.35 5.28 -13.74
C LEU A 47 1.46 4.47 -14.67
N TYR A 48 0.21 4.90 -14.84
CA TYR A 48 -0.75 4.29 -15.75
C TYR A 48 -0.24 4.25 -17.19
N GLU A 49 0.38 5.34 -17.69
CA GLU A 49 0.92 5.34 -19.06
C GLU A 49 2.05 4.31 -19.29
N ILE A 50 2.72 3.85 -18.23
CA ILE A 50 3.82 2.88 -18.33
C ILE A 50 3.30 1.43 -18.20
N VAL A 51 2.41 1.19 -17.24
CA VAL A 51 2.03 -0.18 -16.80
C VAL A 51 0.51 -0.43 -16.75
N GLY A 52 -0.31 0.53 -17.20
CA GLY A 52 -1.77 0.44 -17.18
C GLY A 52 -2.35 0.43 -15.76
N ALA A 53 -3.54 -0.17 -15.59
CA ALA A 53 -4.21 -0.30 -14.29
C ALA A 53 -3.34 -0.97 -13.20
N ASN A 54 -2.36 -1.80 -13.59
CA ASN A 54 -1.41 -2.42 -12.66
C ASN A 54 -0.50 -1.42 -11.92
N ALA A 55 -0.47 -0.15 -12.36
CA ALA A 55 0.15 0.96 -11.64
C ALA A 55 -0.25 1.00 -10.16
N ALA A 56 -1.51 0.71 -9.84
CA ALA A 56 -2.02 0.67 -8.48
C ALA A 56 -1.28 -0.38 -7.62
N PHE A 57 -1.05 -1.57 -8.14
CA PHE A 57 -0.35 -2.61 -7.40
C PHE A 57 1.12 -2.28 -7.17
N ILE A 58 1.78 -1.75 -8.19
CA ILE A 58 3.20 -1.37 -8.12
C ILE A 58 3.43 -0.24 -7.12
N LEU A 59 2.51 0.71 -7.00
CA LEU A 59 2.65 1.83 -6.07
C LEU A 59 2.38 1.43 -4.62
N PHE A 60 1.33 0.64 -4.38
CA PHE A 60 0.80 0.44 -3.03
C PHE A 60 1.25 -0.87 -2.37
N ILE A 61 1.45 -1.97 -3.11
CA ILE A 61 1.84 -3.27 -2.53
C ILE A 61 3.24 -3.21 -1.90
N PRO A 62 4.30 -2.69 -2.56
CA PRO A 62 5.62 -2.61 -1.96
C PRO A 62 5.63 -1.77 -0.68
N GLY A 63 4.86 -0.67 -0.67
CA GLY A 63 4.65 0.15 0.53
C GLY A 63 4.03 -0.69 1.66
N GLY A 64 2.96 -1.42 1.39
CA GLY A 64 2.31 -2.29 2.37
C GLY A 64 3.25 -3.35 2.94
N LEU A 65 4.05 -4.00 2.08
CA LEU A 65 5.04 -4.99 2.48
C LEU A 65 6.14 -4.40 3.38
N LEU A 66 6.61 -3.18 3.11
CA LEU A 66 7.58 -2.50 3.96
C LEU A 66 7.02 -2.27 5.37
N PHE A 67 5.75 -1.91 5.50
CA PHE A 67 5.11 -1.75 6.80
C PHE A 67 4.97 -3.08 7.56
N PHE A 68 4.64 -4.18 6.88
CA PHE A 68 4.63 -5.50 7.49
C PHE A 68 6.03 -5.95 7.94
N TYR A 69 7.04 -5.72 7.11
CA TYR A 69 8.43 -6.01 7.46
C TYR A 69 8.88 -5.22 8.70
N ASN A 70 8.54 -3.92 8.77
CA ASN A 70 8.84 -3.10 9.94
C ASN A 70 8.12 -3.61 11.20
N ALA A 71 6.86 -4.04 11.07
CA ALA A 71 6.12 -4.64 12.19
C ALA A 71 6.79 -5.94 12.67
N TYR A 72 7.21 -6.81 11.75
CA TYR A 72 7.92 -8.04 12.07
C TYR A 72 9.23 -7.76 12.82
N LYS A 73 10.06 -6.84 12.31
CA LYS A 73 11.33 -6.47 12.95
C LYS A 73 11.13 -5.91 14.36
N LEU A 74 10.15 -5.02 14.56
CA LEU A 74 9.83 -4.45 15.87
C LEU A 74 9.41 -5.51 16.91
N LEU A 75 8.72 -6.56 16.45
CA LEU A 75 8.30 -7.66 17.32
C LEU A 75 9.46 -8.63 17.60
N SER A 76 10.29 -8.92 16.60
CA SER A 76 11.45 -9.82 16.70
C SER A 76 12.55 -9.26 17.61
N ASP A 77 12.98 -8.01 17.39
CA ASP A 77 14.03 -7.34 18.18
C ASP A 77 13.64 -7.23 19.67
N LYS A 78 12.33 -7.22 19.95
CA LYS A 78 11.83 -7.20 21.32
C LYS A 78 11.92 -8.58 21.99
N GLN A 79 11.77 -9.67 21.25
CA GLN A 79 11.88 -11.02 21.84
C GLN A 79 13.31 -11.37 22.22
N GLU A 80 14.32 -10.92 21.47
CA GLU A 80 15.74 -11.12 21.81
C GLU A 80 16.15 -10.37 23.09
N LYS A 81 15.62 -9.17 23.35
CA LYS A 81 15.93 -8.40 24.57
C LYS A 81 15.34 -8.97 25.87
N HIS A 82 14.49 -9.98 25.76
CA HIS A 82 13.84 -10.63 26.92
C HIS A 82 14.19 -12.11 27.05
N LYS A 83 15.11 -12.63 26.22
CA LYS A 83 15.81 -13.90 26.44
C LYS A 83 17.10 -13.62 27.20
#